data_AF-A0A2K4ZLG3-F1
#
_entry.id   AF-A0A2K4ZLG3-F1
#
_cell.length_a   1.000
_cell.length_b   1.000
_cell.length_c   1.000
_cell.angle_alpha   90.00
_cell.angle_beta   90.00
_cell.angle_gamma   90.00
#
_symmetry.space_group_name_H-M   'P 1'
#
loop_
_entity.id
_entity.type
_entity.pdbx_description
1 polymer ?
#
loop_
_entity_poly.entity_id
_entity_poly.type
_entity_poly.pdbx_seq_one_letter_code
_entity_poly.pdbx_strand_id
1 'polypeptide(L)'
;MNVQDVKELLCTYRGELIDCCLYFYNIVKEEPYERQIECFQTLCEEYGSIKSNETVILEKAIEKKELDILTDQYGEYVDEVLNSLLKKAYSETYSSRQFYHNLWAAFINGGIITSSKEFAFAIYYVIIDRKIPYFVLEQGLQMDNKMFENYMIENREVIAKLRFILNRSFTQKTEEASLLVRELTQLNTFEEQVIAMVAILSTLRDEQKRLKKFLNRIIDGQ
;
A
#
# COMPACT_ATOMS: atom_id res chain seq x y z
N MET A 1 -19.31 -2.88 18.63
CA MET A 1 -18.02 -2.25 18.31
C MET A 1 -18.24 -0.97 17.52
N ASN A 2 -17.67 0.12 18.01
CA ASN A 2 -17.59 1.41 17.33
C ASN A 2 -16.13 1.75 16.96
N VAL A 3 -15.91 2.88 16.28
CA VAL A 3 -14.59 3.35 15.84
C VAL A 3 -13.58 3.48 16.99
N GLN A 4 -14.01 3.94 18.17
CA GLN A 4 -13.14 4.07 19.33
C GLN A 4 -12.72 2.70 19.87
N ASP A 5 -13.62 1.73 19.87
CA ASP A 5 -13.33 0.35 20.28
C ASP A 5 -12.27 -0.30 19.35
N VAL A 6 -12.28 0.02 18.05
CA VAL A 6 -11.25 -0.45 17.10
C VAL A 6 -9.89 0.13 17.44
N LYS A 7 -9.81 1.44 17.74
CA LYS A 7 -8.56 2.08 18.15
C LYS A 7 -8.07 1.52 19.48
N GLU A 8 -8.98 1.27 20.42
CA GLU A 8 -8.65 0.64 21.70
C GLU A 8 -8.11 -0.78 21.50
N LEU A 9 -8.73 -1.58 20.63
CA LEU A 9 -8.23 -2.91 20.26
C LEU A 9 -6.80 -2.80 19.74
N LEU A 10 -6.53 -1.93 18.76
CA LEU A 10 -5.19 -1.72 18.19
C LEU A 10 -4.17 -1.20 19.21
N CYS A 11 -4.60 -0.39 20.17
CA CYS A 11 -3.77 0.13 21.26
C CYS A 11 -3.42 -0.93 22.32
N THR A 12 -4.19 -2.01 22.44
CA THR A 12 -4.10 -2.91 23.60
C THR A 12 -3.77 -4.35 23.25
N TYR A 13 -4.04 -4.82 22.04
CA TYR A 13 -3.92 -6.24 21.73
C TYR A 13 -2.47 -6.73 21.73
N ARG A 14 -2.30 -8.00 22.13
CA ARG A 14 -1.08 -8.79 22.03
C ARG A 14 -1.43 -10.10 21.35
N GLY A 15 -0.72 -10.43 20.27
CA GLY A 15 -0.95 -11.62 19.47
C GLY A 15 -0.62 -11.40 18.00
N GLU A 16 -0.95 -12.37 17.16
CA GLU A 16 -0.77 -12.27 15.71
C GLU A 16 -1.86 -11.38 15.10
N LEU A 17 -1.54 -10.68 14.00
CA LEU A 17 -2.51 -9.82 13.31
C LEU A 17 -3.74 -10.62 12.84
N ILE A 18 -3.54 -11.85 12.37
CA ILE A 18 -4.64 -12.70 11.88
C ILE A 18 -5.67 -13.00 12.98
N ASP A 19 -5.21 -13.22 14.22
CA ASP A 19 -6.10 -13.43 15.37
C ASP A 19 -6.82 -12.14 15.76
N CYS A 20 -6.15 -10.99 15.65
CA CYS A 20 -6.77 -9.67 15.81
C CYS A 20 -7.88 -9.43 14.77
N CYS A 21 -7.63 -9.79 13.50
CA CYS A 21 -8.63 -9.68 12.44
C CYS A 21 -9.85 -10.59 12.69
N LEU A 22 -9.62 -11.79 13.24
CA LEU A 22 -10.70 -12.70 13.61
C LEU A 22 -11.52 -12.18 14.79
N TYR A 23 -10.85 -11.68 15.84
CA TYR A 23 -11.50 -11.05 16.98
C TYR A 23 -12.36 -9.85 16.53
N PHE A 24 -11.77 -8.97 15.71
CA PHE A 24 -12.45 -7.83 15.12
C PHE A 24 -13.69 -8.27 14.33
N TYR A 25 -13.54 -9.19 13.38
CA TYR A 25 -14.65 -9.62 12.52
C TYR A 25 -15.80 -10.25 13.31
N ASN A 26 -15.48 -11.08 14.31
CA ASN A 26 -16.48 -11.73 15.14
C ASN A 26 -17.36 -10.76 15.92
N ILE A 27 -16.88 -9.56 16.21
CA ILE A 27 -17.67 -8.51 16.87
C ILE A 27 -18.36 -7.64 15.82
N VAL A 28 -17.64 -7.23 14.78
CA VAL A 28 -18.17 -6.30 13.76
C VAL A 28 -19.31 -6.90 12.95
N LYS A 29 -19.31 -8.21 12.68
CA LYS A 29 -20.35 -8.85 11.85
C LYS A 29 -21.77 -8.71 12.41
N GLU A 30 -21.91 -8.49 13.71
CA GLU A 30 -23.19 -8.30 14.40
C GLU A 30 -23.65 -6.82 14.41
N GLU A 31 -22.80 -5.89 13.97
CA GLU A 31 -23.11 -4.47 13.90
C GLU A 31 -23.91 -4.11 12.64
N PRO A 32 -24.65 -2.97 12.63
CA PRO A 32 -25.27 -2.45 11.43
C PRO A 32 -24.25 -2.27 10.30
N TYR A 33 -24.65 -2.56 9.06
CA TYR A 33 -23.74 -2.58 7.90
C TYR A 33 -22.83 -1.33 7.77
N GLU A 34 -23.38 -0.12 7.93
CA GLU A 34 -22.59 1.11 7.90
C GLU A 34 -21.53 1.17 9.01
N ARG A 35 -21.84 0.64 10.20
CA ARG A 35 -20.89 0.56 11.31
C ARG A 35 -19.76 -0.43 11.00
N GLN A 36 -20.07 -1.54 10.32
CA GLN A 36 -19.04 -2.50 9.89
C GLN A 36 -18.02 -1.82 8.98
N ILE A 37 -18.49 -1.03 8.02
CA ILE A 37 -17.65 -0.29 7.08
C ILE A 37 -16.78 0.73 7.82
N GLU A 38 -17.36 1.53 8.72
CA GLU A 38 -16.61 2.52 9.51
C GLU A 38 -15.50 1.86 10.35
N CYS A 39 -15.81 0.74 11.01
CA CYS A 39 -14.86 0.00 11.80
C CYS A 39 -13.76 -0.62 10.93
N PHE A 40 -14.11 -1.18 9.76
CA PHE A 40 -13.15 -1.77 8.82
C PHE A 40 -12.22 -0.72 8.21
N GLN A 41 -12.76 0.44 7.82
CA GLN A 41 -11.97 1.58 7.36
C GLN A 41 -11.00 2.03 8.45
N THR A 42 -11.49 2.23 9.67
CA THR A 42 -10.66 2.64 10.81
C THR A 42 -9.53 1.65 11.06
N LEU A 43 -9.83 0.35 11.01
CA LEU A 43 -8.83 -0.69 11.19
C LEU A 43 -7.72 -0.58 10.13
N CYS A 44 -8.08 -0.39 8.86
CA CYS A 44 -7.13 -0.22 7.76
C CYS A 44 -6.29 1.06 7.85
N GLU A 45 -6.88 2.17 8.33
CA GLU A 45 -6.22 3.48 8.41
C GLU A 45 -5.28 3.62 9.61
N GLU A 46 -5.61 2.96 10.72
CA GLU A 46 -4.88 3.10 11.99
C GLU A 46 -3.85 1.98 12.21
N TYR A 47 -3.99 0.85 11.52
CA TYR A 47 -3.04 -0.25 11.64
C TYR A 47 -1.61 0.17 11.24
N GLY A 48 -0.63 -0.18 12.07
CA GLY A 48 0.77 0.21 11.90
C GLY A 48 1.11 1.63 12.39
N SER A 49 0.12 2.52 12.53
CA SER A 49 0.29 3.86 13.10
C SER A 49 0.19 3.87 14.62
N ILE A 50 -0.61 2.97 15.18
CA ILE A 50 -0.81 2.82 16.62
C ILE A 50 0.19 1.78 17.18
N LYS A 51 0.90 2.16 18.25
CA LYS A 51 1.75 1.24 19.01
C LYS A 51 0.94 0.60 20.14
N SER A 52 0.74 -0.71 20.07
CA SER A 52 0.09 -1.46 21.15
C SER A 52 0.92 -1.44 22.44
N ASN A 53 0.24 -1.37 23.58
CA ASN A 53 0.81 -1.56 24.92
C ASN A 53 0.75 -3.02 25.39
N GLU A 54 0.22 -3.93 24.56
CA GLU A 54 0.15 -5.37 24.77
C GLU A 54 -0.59 -5.82 26.06
N THR A 55 -1.51 -5.00 26.58
CA THR A 55 -2.24 -5.31 27.82
C THR A 55 -3.31 -6.39 27.66
N VAL A 56 -3.83 -6.61 26.45
CA VAL A 56 -4.92 -7.57 26.18
C VAL A 56 -4.39 -8.71 25.30
N ILE A 57 -4.26 -9.90 25.87
CA ILE A 57 -3.79 -11.08 25.12
C ILE A 57 -4.97 -11.68 24.36
N LEU A 58 -4.85 -11.74 23.03
CA LEU A 58 -5.84 -12.42 22.19
C LEU A 58 -5.58 -13.93 22.18
N GLU A 59 -6.66 -14.69 22.11
CA GLU A 59 -6.58 -16.14 21.91
C GLU A 59 -6.00 -16.43 20.53
N LYS A 60 -5.02 -17.33 20.49
CA LYS A 60 -4.48 -17.84 19.23
C LYS A 60 -5.45 -18.85 18.63
N ALA A 61 -6.15 -18.45 17.58
CA ALA A 61 -7.22 -19.23 16.95
C ALA A 61 -6.87 -19.69 15.53
N ILE A 62 -5.93 -19.04 14.86
CA ILE A 62 -5.47 -19.40 13.51
C ILE A 62 -4.00 -19.81 13.57
N GLU A 63 -3.75 -21.09 13.28
CA GLU A 63 -2.37 -21.60 13.21
C GLU A 63 -1.69 -21.18 11.91
N LYS A 64 -0.36 -21.17 11.91
CA LYS A 64 0.44 -20.83 10.72
C LYS A 64 0.07 -21.68 9.50
N LYS A 65 -0.09 -22.99 9.69
CA LYS A 65 -0.48 -23.91 8.61
C LYS A 65 -1.87 -23.58 8.05
N GLU A 66 -2.79 -23.13 8.89
CA GLU A 66 -4.11 -22.71 8.45
C GLU A 66 -4.04 -21.38 7.69
N LEU A 67 -3.20 -20.44 8.13
CA LEU A 67 -2.93 -19.21 7.41
C LEU A 67 -2.28 -19.46 6.04
N ASP A 68 -1.36 -20.42 5.94
CA ASP A 68 -0.76 -20.82 4.66
C ASP A 68 -1.85 -21.37 3.70
N ILE A 69 -2.76 -22.22 4.20
CA ILE A 69 -3.90 -22.74 3.41
C ILE A 69 -4.83 -21.61 2.97
N LEU A 70 -5.18 -20.67 3.85
CA LEU A 70 -6.03 -19.53 3.52
C LEU A 70 -5.36 -18.63 2.47
N THR A 71 -4.04 -18.48 2.56
CA THR A 71 -3.24 -17.73 1.57
C THR A 71 -3.31 -18.39 0.20
N ASP A 72 -3.09 -19.71 0.13
CA ASP A 72 -3.14 -20.47 -1.12
C ASP A 72 -4.54 -20.46 -1.75
N GLN A 73 -5.60 -20.47 -0.94
CA GLN A 73 -6.98 -20.54 -1.41
C GLN A 73 -7.57 -19.18 -1.80
N TYR A 74 -7.27 -18.13 -1.05
CA TYR A 74 -7.98 -16.85 -1.16
C TYR A 74 -7.08 -15.65 -1.43
N GLY A 75 -5.76 -15.79 -1.34
CA GLY A 75 -4.81 -14.68 -1.52
C GLY A 75 -4.97 -13.98 -2.88
N GLU A 76 -4.98 -14.76 -3.96
CA GLU A 76 -5.16 -14.23 -5.33
C GLU A 76 -6.52 -13.54 -5.50
N TYR A 77 -7.59 -14.10 -4.92
CA TYR A 77 -8.91 -13.51 -4.97
C TYR A 77 -8.96 -12.14 -4.27
N VAL A 78 -8.42 -12.06 -3.05
CA VAL A 78 -8.39 -10.80 -2.29
C VAL A 78 -7.55 -9.76 -3.03
N ASP A 79 -6.42 -10.16 -3.61
CA ASP A 79 -5.58 -9.30 -4.45
C ASP A 79 -6.32 -8.76 -5.67
N GLU A 80 -7.04 -9.62 -6.40
CA GLU A 80 -7.79 -9.20 -7.59
C GLU A 80 -8.91 -8.22 -7.23
N VAL A 81 -9.64 -8.47 -6.14
CA VAL A 81 -10.68 -7.56 -5.64
C VAL A 81 -10.07 -6.20 -5.29
N LEU A 82 -9.00 -6.20 -4.49
CA LEU A 82 -8.33 -4.97 -4.06
C LEU A 82 -7.78 -4.18 -5.25
N ASN A 83 -7.04 -4.83 -6.16
CA ASN A 83 -6.45 -4.17 -7.32
C ASN A 83 -7.51 -3.63 -8.30
N SER A 84 -8.61 -4.37 -8.50
CA SER A 84 -9.73 -3.93 -9.33
C SER A 84 -10.41 -2.70 -8.74
N LEU A 85 -10.64 -2.67 -7.43
CA LEU A 85 -11.23 -1.53 -6.76
C LEU A 85 -10.32 -0.32 -6.74
N LEU A 86 -9.01 -0.50 -6.51
CA LEU A 86 -8.03 0.59 -6.60
C LEU A 86 -8.01 1.22 -8.00
N LYS A 87 -8.07 0.39 -9.05
CA LYS A 87 -8.12 0.88 -10.43
C LYS A 87 -9.39 1.69 -10.69
N LYS A 88 -10.55 1.19 -10.26
CA LYS A 88 -11.83 1.91 -10.36
C LYS A 88 -11.81 3.20 -9.55
N ALA A 89 -11.30 3.15 -8.32
CA ALA A 89 -11.20 4.30 -7.43
C ALA A 89 -10.34 5.41 -8.02
N TYR A 90 -9.26 5.06 -8.71
CA TYR A 90 -8.43 6.03 -9.43
C TYR A 90 -9.14 6.63 -10.66
N SER A 91 -9.85 5.81 -11.45
CA SER A 91 -10.54 6.30 -12.66
C SER A 91 -11.83 7.07 -12.36
N GLU A 92 -12.54 6.72 -11.30
CA GLU A 92 -13.85 7.27 -10.93
C GLU A 92 -13.75 8.23 -9.73
N THR A 93 -12.54 8.55 -9.26
CA THR A 93 -12.29 9.49 -8.16
C THR A 93 -13.07 9.17 -6.88
N TYR A 94 -12.98 7.92 -6.42
CA TYR A 94 -13.66 7.52 -5.18
C TYR A 94 -13.11 8.28 -3.98
N SER A 95 -14.01 8.71 -3.09
CA SER A 95 -13.63 9.09 -1.73
C SER A 95 -13.14 7.87 -0.94
N SER A 96 -12.39 8.10 0.14
CA SER A 96 -11.94 7.01 1.04
C SER A 96 -13.12 6.15 1.52
N ARG A 97 -14.21 6.79 1.97
CA ARG A 97 -15.41 6.09 2.41
C ARG A 97 -16.02 5.20 1.31
N GLN A 98 -16.11 5.70 0.08
CA GLN A 98 -16.64 4.91 -1.04
C GLN A 98 -15.75 3.71 -1.37
N PHE A 99 -14.43 3.87 -1.33
CA PHE A 99 -13.49 2.77 -1.53
C PHE A 99 -13.69 1.65 -0.50
N TYR A 100 -13.69 1.98 0.79
CA TYR A 100 -13.86 0.99 1.85
C TYR A 100 -15.26 0.36 1.88
N HIS A 101 -16.31 1.14 1.58
CA HIS A 101 -17.66 0.61 1.40
C HIS A 101 -17.68 -0.46 0.30
N ASN A 102 -17.13 -0.15 -0.88
CA ASN A 102 -17.13 -1.07 -2.01
C ASN A 102 -16.24 -2.31 -1.77
N LEU A 103 -15.12 -2.14 -1.06
CA LEU A 103 -14.25 -3.25 -0.66
C LEU A 103 -14.95 -4.19 0.32
N TRP A 104 -15.60 -3.65 1.36
CA TRP A 104 -16.38 -4.44 2.30
C TRP A 104 -17.55 -5.15 1.61
N ALA A 105 -18.28 -4.44 0.74
CA ALA A 105 -19.36 -5.01 -0.05
C ALA A 105 -18.90 -6.18 -0.93
N ALA A 106 -17.72 -6.08 -1.54
CA ALA A 106 -17.17 -7.14 -2.39
C ALA A 106 -16.95 -8.45 -1.60
N PHE A 107 -16.48 -8.36 -0.35
CA PHE A 107 -16.28 -9.54 0.49
C PHE A 107 -17.61 -10.10 1.04
N ILE A 108 -18.50 -9.24 1.53
CA ILE A 108 -19.76 -9.68 2.14
C ILE A 108 -20.74 -10.24 1.10
N ASN A 109 -20.82 -9.61 -0.08
CA ASN A 109 -21.79 -9.98 -1.12
C ASN A 109 -21.21 -10.92 -2.19
N GLY A 110 -19.89 -11.16 -2.19
CA GLY A 110 -19.21 -11.94 -3.22
C GLY A 110 -19.48 -13.45 -3.17
N GLY A 111 -19.88 -13.98 -2.01
CA GLY A 111 -20.20 -15.40 -1.81
C GLY A 111 -19.01 -16.37 -1.84
N ILE A 112 -17.79 -15.89 -2.12
CA ILE A 112 -16.55 -16.69 -2.12
C ILE A 112 -16.00 -16.84 -0.69
N ILE A 113 -16.06 -15.77 0.10
CA ILE A 113 -15.69 -15.73 1.51
C ILE A 113 -16.99 -15.92 2.31
N THR A 114 -17.01 -16.93 3.17
CA THR A 114 -18.23 -17.39 3.84
C THR A 114 -18.04 -17.63 5.33
N SER A 115 -16.85 -18.08 5.75
CA SER A 115 -16.57 -18.36 7.16
C SER A 115 -15.90 -17.18 7.86
N SER A 116 -16.04 -17.11 9.20
CA SER A 116 -15.40 -16.04 9.98
C SER A 116 -13.87 -16.02 9.86
N LYS A 117 -13.24 -17.19 9.64
CA LYS A 117 -11.79 -17.28 9.40
C LYS A 117 -11.41 -16.79 8.00
N GLU A 118 -12.22 -17.06 6.99
CA GLU A 118 -12.01 -16.52 5.64
C GLU A 118 -12.15 -14.98 5.63
N PHE A 119 -13.14 -14.43 6.35
CA PHE A 119 -13.27 -12.98 6.50
C PHE A 119 -12.09 -12.37 7.27
N ALA A 120 -11.66 -13.01 8.35
CA ALA A 120 -10.46 -12.60 9.08
C ALA A 120 -9.23 -12.57 8.17
N PHE A 121 -9.08 -13.59 7.32
CA PHE A 121 -8.00 -13.65 6.34
C PHE A 121 -8.09 -12.51 5.32
N ALA A 122 -9.26 -12.24 4.74
CA ALA A 122 -9.41 -11.15 3.78
C ALA A 122 -9.08 -9.78 4.39
N ILE A 123 -9.51 -9.54 5.62
CA ILE A 123 -9.16 -8.33 6.38
C ILE A 123 -7.65 -8.26 6.60
N TYR A 124 -7.05 -9.34 7.10
CA TYR A 124 -5.60 -9.46 7.30
C TYR A 124 -4.83 -9.16 6.01
N TYR A 125 -5.22 -9.78 4.90
CA TYR A 125 -4.51 -9.70 3.63
C TYR A 125 -4.62 -8.31 2.99
N VAL A 126 -5.76 -7.62 3.16
CA VAL A 126 -5.93 -6.22 2.76
C VAL A 126 -5.05 -5.29 3.60
N ILE A 127 -5.07 -5.44 4.93
CA ILE A 127 -4.37 -4.53 5.85
C ILE A 127 -2.85 -4.54 5.65
N ILE A 128 -2.28 -5.70 5.30
CA ILE A 128 -0.84 -5.82 5.05
C ILE A 128 -0.43 -5.37 3.64
N ASP A 129 -1.38 -5.11 2.73
CA ASP A 129 -1.05 -4.58 1.41
C ASP A 129 -0.54 -3.14 1.53
N ARG A 130 0.63 -2.89 0.95
CA ARG A 130 1.30 -1.57 0.93
C ARG A 130 0.50 -0.43 0.28
N LYS A 131 -0.60 -0.73 -0.41
CA LYS A 131 -1.52 0.25 -1.03
C LYS A 131 -2.63 0.67 -0.05
N ILE A 132 -2.65 0.08 1.14
CA ILE A 132 -3.52 0.42 2.27
C ILE A 132 -2.66 1.15 3.33
N PRO A 133 -3.15 2.23 3.95
CA PRO A 133 -4.47 2.84 3.74
C PRO A 133 -4.65 3.49 2.37
N TYR A 134 -5.90 3.52 1.92
CA TYR A 134 -6.26 4.11 0.64
C TYR A 134 -6.24 5.64 0.74
N PHE A 135 -5.54 6.28 -0.20
CA PHE A 135 -5.53 7.72 -0.38
C PHE A 135 -6.11 8.08 -1.74
N VAL A 136 -6.98 9.08 -1.75
CA VAL A 136 -7.51 9.66 -3.00
C VAL A 136 -6.36 10.35 -3.72
N LEU A 137 -6.10 9.94 -4.97
CA LEU A 137 -5.08 10.55 -5.81
C LEU A 137 -5.76 11.39 -6.88
N GLU A 138 -5.26 12.61 -7.09
CA GLU A 138 -5.59 13.40 -8.27
C GLU A 138 -4.98 12.77 -9.52
N GLN A 139 -5.57 13.08 -10.67
CA GLN A 139 -5.01 12.62 -11.94
C GLN A 139 -3.64 13.25 -12.17
N GLY A 140 -2.61 12.42 -12.27
CA GLY A 140 -1.25 12.90 -12.54
C GLY A 140 -1.10 13.51 -13.93
N LEU A 141 -0.08 14.37 -14.11
CA LEU A 141 0.27 14.97 -15.39
C LEU A 141 0.46 13.88 -16.46
N GLN A 142 -0.26 14.04 -17.58
CA GLN A 142 -0.05 13.25 -18.79
C GLN A 142 0.58 14.13 -19.85
N MET A 143 1.55 13.57 -20.56
CA MET A 143 2.32 14.27 -21.58
C MET A 143 2.48 13.35 -22.78
N ASP A 144 2.34 13.90 -23.98
CA ASP A 144 2.62 13.13 -25.20
C ASP A 144 4.12 12.88 -25.38
N ASN A 145 4.46 11.86 -26.18
CA ASN A 145 5.84 11.42 -26.35
C ASN A 145 6.76 12.53 -26.90
N LYS A 146 6.26 13.39 -27.80
CA LYS A 146 7.08 14.43 -28.42
C LYS A 146 7.39 15.54 -27.42
N MET A 147 6.39 15.96 -26.64
CA MET A 147 6.58 16.91 -25.55
C MET A 147 7.54 16.35 -24.50
N PHE A 148 7.38 15.08 -24.15
CA PHE A 148 8.27 14.39 -23.21
C PHE A 148 9.72 14.36 -23.71
N GLU A 149 9.95 14.00 -24.97
CA GLU A 149 11.28 14.00 -25.58
C GLU A 149 11.93 15.39 -25.57
N ASN A 150 11.16 16.44 -25.90
CA ASN A 150 11.65 17.81 -25.87
C ASN A 150 12.11 18.21 -24.46
N TYR A 151 11.29 17.96 -23.43
CA TYR A 151 11.68 18.26 -22.06
C TYR A 151 12.91 17.48 -21.61
N MET A 152 13.04 16.21 -22.01
CA MET A 152 14.23 15.41 -21.70
C MET A 152 15.52 16.00 -22.32
N ILE A 153 15.42 16.56 -23.52
CA ILE A 153 16.55 17.22 -24.20
C ILE A 153 16.89 18.56 -23.54
N GLU A 154 15.88 19.38 -23.27
CA GLU A 154 16.04 20.70 -22.65
C GLU A 154 16.63 20.60 -21.24
N ASN A 155 16.23 19.58 -20.47
CA ASN A 155 16.65 19.37 -19.09
C ASN A 155 17.86 18.42 -18.93
N ARG A 156 18.57 18.11 -20.03
CA ARG A 156 19.63 17.08 -20.05
C ARG A 156 20.71 17.25 -18.98
N GLU A 157 21.09 18.50 -18.68
CA GLU A 157 22.17 18.81 -17.73
C GLU A 157 21.74 18.53 -16.29
N VAL A 158 20.53 18.96 -15.93
CA VAL A 158 19.92 18.68 -14.63
C VAL A 158 19.73 17.17 -14.48
N ILE A 159 19.23 16.47 -15.50
CA ILE A 159 19.06 15.01 -15.50
C ILE A 159 20.40 14.30 -15.27
N ALA A 160 21.47 14.73 -15.94
CA ALA A 160 22.81 14.14 -15.76
C ALA A 160 23.31 14.34 -14.32
N LYS A 161 23.11 15.53 -13.76
CA LYS A 161 23.50 15.86 -12.38
C LYS A 161 22.70 15.07 -11.34
N LEU A 162 21.40 14.89 -11.54
CA LEU A 162 20.55 14.04 -10.69
C LEU A 162 21.04 12.58 -10.67
N ARG A 163 21.38 12.03 -11.84
CA ARG A 163 21.96 10.67 -11.92
C ARG A 163 23.30 10.57 -11.19
N PHE A 164 24.14 11.60 -11.32
CA PHE A 164 25.40 11.66 -10.60
C PHE A 164 25.20 11.65 -9.08
N ILE A 165 24.23 12.43 -8.57
CA ILE A 165 23.88 12.43 -7.15
C ILE A 165 23.44 11.03 -6.73
N LEU A 166 22.46 10.42 -7.41
CA LEU A 166 21.94 9.09 -7.05
C LEU A 166 22.99 7.97 -7.04
N ASN A 167 24.04 8.09 -7.86
CA ASN A 167 25.10 7.08 -7.97
C ASN A 167 26.31 7.37 -7.07
N ARG A 168 26.28 8.43 -6.27
CA ARG A 168 27.35 8.79 -5.34
C ARG A 168 27.04 8.26 -3.96
N SER A 169 28.04 7.69 -3.30
CA SER A 169 27.93 7.34 -1.88
C SER A 169 27.96 8.58 -1.01
N PHE A 170 26.90 8.78 -0.23
CA PHE A 170 26.82 9.80 0.83
C PHE A 170 26.83 9.13 2.20
N THR A 171 27.33 9.84 3.20
CA THR A 171 27.33 9.37 4.59
C THR A 171 25.97 9.53 5.26
N GLN A 172 25.14 10.48 4.81
CA GLN A 172 23.81 10.72 5.37
C GLN A 172 22.73 10.76 4.28
N LYS A 173 21.60 10.10 4.52
CA LYS A 173 20.44 10.10 3.60
C LYS A 173 19.88 11.51 3.37
N THR A 174 19.98 12.38 4.37
CA THR A 174 19.56 13.78 4.29
C THR A 174 20.44 14.61 3.36
N GLU A 175 21.73 14.28 3.22
CA GLU A 175 22.64 14.95 2.31
C GLU A 175 22.21 14.71 0.86
N GLU A 176 22.04 13.44 0.48
CA GLU A 176 21.55 13.04 -0.84
C GLU A 176 20.19 13.68 -1.14
N ALA A 177 19.22 13.55 -0.22
CA ALA A 177 17.89 14.12 -0.39
C ALA A 177 17.91 15.64 -0.59
N SER A 178 18.73 16.36 0.18
CA SER A 178 18.82 17.82 0.07
C SER A 178 19.39 18.30 -1.27
N LEU A 179 20.31 17.53 -1.86
CA LEU A 179 20.86 17.82 -3.19
C LEU A 179 19.81 17.58 -4.27
N LEU A 180 19.08 16.47 -4.21
CA LEU A 180 17.98 16.19 -5.16
C LEU A 180 16.89 17.27 -5.10
N VAL A 181 16.45 17.64 -3.89
CA VAL A 181 15.44 18.70 -3.70
C VAL A 181 15.93 20.03 -4.25
N ARG A 182 17.21 20.36 -4.08
CA ARG A 182 17.78 21.60 -4.61
C ARG A 182 17.72 21.66 -6.14
N GLU A 183 18.05 20.57 -6.82
CA GLU A 183 17.96 20.53 -8.28
C GLU A 183 16.51 20.62 -8.77
N LEU A 184 15.57 19.96 -8.08
CA LEU A 184 14.14 20.02 -8.44
C LEU A 184 13.55 21.42 -8.24
N THR A 185 13.86 22.07 -7.13
CA THR A 185 13.31 23.40 -6.78
C THR A 185 13.88 24.55 -7.60
N GLN A 186 14.97 24.33 -8.34
CA GLN A 186 15.55 25.31 -9.26
C GLN A 186 14.89 25.33 -10.64
N LEU A 187 14.07 24.33 -10.96
CA LEU A 187 13.32 24.25 -12.22
C LEU A 187 12.12 25.19 -12.18
N ASN A 188 11.82 25.82 -13.32
CA ASN A 188 10.90 26.95 -13.40
C ASN A 188 9.44 26.49 -13.49
N THR A 189 9.20 25.34 -14.11
CA THR A 189 7.84 24.83 -14.32
C THR A 189 7.61 23.49 -13.63
N PHE A 190 6.33 23.20 -13.37
CA PHE A 190 5.92 21.92 -12.81
C PHE A 190 6.26 20.76 -13.76
N GLU A 191 6.13 20.97 -15.08
CA GLU A 191 6.49 19.98 -16.09
C GLU A 191 7.97 19.64 -16.05
N GLU A 192 8.85 20.63 -15.93
CA GLU A 192 10.30 20.40 -15.79
C GLU A 192 10.60 19.59 -14.52
N GLN A 193 9.96 19.94 -13.40
CA GLN A 193 10.09 19.21 -12.13
C GLN A 193 9.63 17.75 -12.24
N VAL A 194 8.50 17.51 -12.93
CA VAL A 194 7.99 16.17 -13.19
C VAL A 194 8.99 15.38 -14.04
N ILE A 195 9.58 15.98 -15.07
CA ILE A 195 10.56 15.32 -15.95
C ILE A 195 11.85 14.97 -15.20
N ALA A 196 12.34 15.87 -14.35
CA ALA A 196 13.45 15.59 -13.45
C ALA A 196 13.13 14.44 -12.48
N MET A 197 11.91 14.39 -11.93
CA MET A 197 11.47 13.25 -11.12
C MET A 197 11.35 11.95 -11.91
N VAL A 198 10.91 11.99 -13.17
CA VAL A 198 10.89 10.81 -14.05
C VAL A 198 12.31 10.25 -14.20
N ALA A 199 13.33 11.08 -14.33
CA ALA A 199 14.72 10.64 -14.40
C ALA A 199 15.18 9.95 -13.10
N ILE A 200 14.82 10.50 -11.93
CA ILE A 200 15.12 9.89 -10.62
C ILE A 200 14.43 8.52 -10.51
N LEU A 201 13.13 8.45 -10.77
CA LEU A 201 12.35 7.22 -10.69
C LEU A 201 12.87 6.14 -11.67
N SER A 202 13.24 6.54 -12.88
CA SER A 202 13.78 5.63 -13.88
C SER A 202 15.11 5.02 -13.42
N THR A 203 15.99 5.84 -12.84
CA THR A 203 17.29 5.39 -12.32
C THR A 203 17.10 4.33 -11.21
N LEU A 204 16.28 4.64 -10.20
CA LEU A 204 16.02 3.73 -9.08
C LEU A 204 15.35 2.42 -9.54
N ARG A 205 14.38 2.51 -10.46
CA ARG A 205 13.67 1.33 -10.99
C ARG A 205 14.60 0.44 -11.82
N ASP A 206 15.52 1.02 -12.58
CA ASP A 206 16.45 0.26 -13.40
C ASP A 206 17.50 -0.47 -12.55
N GLU A 207 17.99 0.15 -11.47
CA GLU A 207 18.83 -0.52 -10.47
C GLU A 207 18.10 -1.69 -9.81
N GLN A 208 16.85 -1.49 -9.40
CA GLN A 208 16.03 -2.56 -8.82
C GLN A 208 15.83 -3.72 -9.80
N LYS A 209 15.56 -3.44 -11.08
CA LYS A 209 15.46 -4.47 -12.13
C LYS A 209 16.78 -5.22 -12.32
N ARG A 210 17.92 -4.53 -12.30
CA ARG A 210 19.26 -5.15 -12.40
C ARG A 210 19.52 -6.07 -11.22
N LEU A 211 19.23 -5.62 -10.00
CA LEU A 211 19.38 -6.43 -8.79
C LEU A 211 18.50 -7.69 -8.84
N LYS A 212 17.22 -7.56 -9.23
CA LYS A 212 16.32 -8.72 -9.41
C LYS A 212 16.87 -9.72 -10.42
N LYS A 213 17.34 -9.25 -11.58
CA LYS A 213 17.95 -10.13 -12.60
C LYS A 213 19.19 -10.84 -12.07
N PHE A 214 20.01 -10.15 -11.27
CA PHE A 214 21.19 -10.74 -10.66
C PHE A 214 20.82 -11.83 -9.62
N LEU A 215 19.87 -11.55 -8.75
CA LEU A 215 19.38 -12.50 -7.75
C LEU A 215 18.77 -13.75 -8.40
N ASN A 216 17.94 -13.59 -9.43
CA ASN A 216 17.36 -14.73 -10.14
C ASN A 216 18.44 -15.64 -10.72
N ARG A 217 19.51 -15.07 -11.31
CA ARG A 217 20.64 -15.87 -11.82
C ARG A 217 21.39 -16.65 -10.74
N ILE A 218 21.44 -16.13 -9.52
CA ILE A 218 22.04 -16.86 -8.38
C ILE A 218 21.14 -18.01 -7.95
N ILE A 219 19.83 -17.78 -7.88
CA ILE A 219 18.85 -18.78 -7.46
C ILE A 219 18.70 -19.89 -8.51
N ASP A 220 18.63 -19.53 -9.80
CA ASP A 220 18.50 -20.46 -10.93
C ASP A 220 19.82 -21.20 -11.24
N GLY A 221 20.94 -20.73 -10.68
CA GLY A 221 22.28 -21.32 -10.82
C GLY A 221 22.69 -22.23 -9.66
N GLN A 222 21.78 -22.51 -8.73
CA GLN A 222 21.88 -23.52 -7.66
C GLN A 222 20.95 -24.69 -7.97
#